data_AF-A0A178UI97-F1
#
_entry.id   AF-A0A178UI97-F1
#
_cell.length_a   1.000
_cell.length_b   1.000
_cell.length_c   1.000
_cell.angle_alpha   90.00
_cell.angle_beta   90.00
_cell.angle_gamma   90.00
#
_symmetry.space_group_name_H-M   'P 1'
#
loop_
_entity.id
_entity.type
_entity.pdbx_description
1 polymer ?
#
loop_
_entity_poly.entity_id
_entity_poly.type
_entity_poly.pdbx_seq_one_letter_code
_entity_poly.pdbx_strand_id
1 'polypeptide(L)' 'MVCWRGYSLYECTTEFMFFWLQSKLVETGACDPPSFYHKFRFSVVPFYNCDQSGLHSAYTGWTVVL' A
#
# COMPACT_ATOMS: atom_id res chain seq x y z
N MET A 1 0.07 2.69 6.97
CA MET A 1 1.01 1.99 7.87
C MET A 1 1.23 2.86 9.09
N VAL A 2 1.12 2.33 10.31
CA VAL A 2 1.18 3.16 11.54
C VAL A 2 2.57 3.20 12.20
N CYS A 3 3.44 2.23 11.88
CA CYS A 3 4.81 2.17 12.37
C CYS A 3 5.71 1.41 11.38
N TRP A 4 6.98 1.81 11.28
CA TRP A 4 8.00 1.11 10.48
C TRP A 4 9.37 1.18 11.13
N ARG A 5 9.96 0.02 11.46
CA ARG A 5 11.30 -0.09 12.08
C ARG A 5 11.49 0.85 13.30
N GLY A 6 10.47 0.98 14.13
CA GLY A 6 10.49 1.84 15.33
C GLY A 6 10.08 3.29 15.10
N TYR A 7 9.90 3.74 13.85
CA TYR A 7 9.35 5.05 13.54
C TYR A 7 7.83 5.03 13.61
N SER A 8 7.26 5.88 14.46
CA SER A 8 5.82 6.13 14.56
C SER A 8 5.34 7.04 13.42
N LEU A 9 4.20 6.70 12.81
CA LEU A 9 3.55 7.49 11.75
C LEU A 9 2.17 8.01 12.18
N TYR A 10 1.82 7.91 13.47
CA TYR A 10 0.51 8.32 13.98
C TYR A 10 0.20 9.81 13.76
N GLU A 11 1.23 10.66 13.74
CA GLU A 11 1.10 12.12 13.52
C GLU A 11 1.10 12.49 12.03
N CYS A 12 1.24 11.52 11.12
CA CYS A 12 1.26 11.78 9.69
C CYS A 12 -0.16 11.80 9.09
N THR A 13 -0.32 12.53 7.99
CA THR A 13 -1.56 12.47 7.19
C THR A 13 -1.75 11.09 6.58
N THR A 14 -3.00 10.75 6.28
CA THR A 14 -3.33 9.42 5.72
C THR A 14 -2.71 9.22 4.34
N GLU A 15 -2.68 10.27 3.52
CA GLU A 15 -2.04 10.28 2.20
C GLU A 15 -0.55 9.94 2.31
N PHE A 16 0.16 10.55 3.25
CA PHE A 16 1.56 10.23 3.50
C PHE A 16 1.73 8.79 4.00
N MET A 17 0.85 8.32 4.89
CA MET A 17 0.90 6.94 5.37
C MET A 17 0.70 5.90 4.26
N PHE A 18 -0.09 6.20 3.23
CA PHE A 18 -0.25 5.36 2.04
C PHE A 18 0.99 5.37 1.15
N PHE A 19 1.48 6.57 0.81
CA PHE A 19 2.72 6.74 0.05
C PHE A 19 3.90 6.01 0.73
N TRP A 20 4.03 6.19 2.04
CA TRP A 20 5.11 5.59 2.83
C TRP A 20 4.99 4.06 2.90
N LEU A 21 3.77 3.51 3.02
CA LEU A 21 3.54 2.07 2.94
C LEU A 21 4.01 1.50 1.59
N GLN A 22 3.58 2.10 0.47
CA GLN A 22 3.89 1.59 -0.86
C GLN A 22 5.38 1.63 -1.15
N SER A 23 6.05 2.74 -0.82
CA SER A 23 7.50 2.91 -1.01
C SER A 23 8.33 1.99 -0.13
N LYS A 24 7.95 1.74 1.13
CA LYS A 24 8.73 0.90 2.05
C LYS A 24 8.46 -0.59 1.94
N LEU A 25 7.25 -0.99 1.55
CA LEU A 25 6.93 -2.41 1.44
C LEU A 25 7.68 -3.05 0.25
N VAL A 26 7.77 -2.35 -0.89
CA VAL A 26 8.48 -2.84 -2.09
C VAL A 26 9.97 -3.06 -1.83
N GLU A 27 10.59 -2.30 -0.91
CA GLU A 27 12.00 -2.46 -0.53
C GLU A 27 12.31 -3.79 0.20
N THR A 28 11.29 -4.53 0.66
CA THR A 28 11.49 -5.71 1.52
C THR A 28 11.35 -7.07 0.83
N GLY A 29 10.88 -7.11 -0.42
CA GLY A 29 10.50 -8.36 -1.08
C GLY A 29 9.27 -9.05 -0.48
N ALA A 30 8.59 -8.42 0.49
CA ALA A 30 7.37 -8.98 1.11
C ALA A 30 6.20 -9.12 0.11
N CYS A 31 6.27 -8.39 -1.02
CA CYS A 31 5.33 -8.49 -2.13
C CYS A 31 5.62 -9.65 -3.09
N ASP A 32 6.72 -10.38 -2.91
CA ASP A 32 7.09 -11.52 -3.74
C ASP A 32 6.24 -12.76 -3.39
N PRO A 33 6.23 -13.80 -4.25
CA PRO A 33 5.57 -15.06 -3.91
C PRO A 33 6.10 -15.66 -2.60
N PRO A 34 5.25 -16.40 -1.85
CA PRO A 34 5.68 -17.07 -0.63
C PRO A 34 6.95 -17.91 -0.81
N SER A 35 7.83 -17.83 0.18
CA SER A 35 9.10 -18.55 0.23
C SER A 35 9.26 -19.29 1.56
N PHE A 36 10.36 -20.02 1.70
CA PHE A 36 10.70 -20.69 2.96
C PHE A 36 10.78 -19.72 4.15
N TYR A 37 11.32 -18.52 3.92
CA TYR A 37 11.54 -17.50 4.96
C TYR A 37 10.32 -16.59 5.19
N HIS A 38 9.34 -16.62 4.29
CA HIS A 38 8.16 -15.78 4.37
C HIS A 38 6.95 -16.45 3.69
N LYS A 39 6.02 -16.96 4.50
CA LYS A 39 4.90 -17.81 4.02
C LYS A 39 3.72 -17.03 3.44
N PHE A 40 3.61 -15.72 3.70
CA PHE A 40 2.37 -14.97 3.46
C PHE A 40 2.63 -13.66 2.71
N ARG A 41 2.51 -13.68 1.38
CA ARG A 41 2.67 -12.48 0.57
C ARG A 41 1.85 -11.30 1.10
N PHE A 42 2.51 -10.17 1.27
CA PHE A 42 1.85 -8.89 1.50
C PHE A 42 1.41 -8.30 0.16
N SER A 43 0.21 -7.71 0.12
CA SER A 43 -0.28 -6.96 -1.03
C SER A 43 -0.73 -5.59 -0.55
N VAL A 44 -0.34 -4.54 -1.29
CA VAL A 44 -0.86 -3.20 -1.08
C VAL A 44 -2.31 -3.17 -1.56
N VAL A 45 -3.19 -2.54 -0.77
CA VAL A 45 -4.57 -2.26 -1.18
C VAL A 45 -4.57 -0.96 -1.98
N PRO A 46 -5.12 -0.93 -3.20
CA PRO A 46 -5.18 0.30 -3.98
C PRO A 46 -6.06 1.33 -3.28
N PHE A 47 -5.69 2.61 -3.41
CA PHE A 47 -6.50 3.74 -2.98
C PHE A 47 -6.98 4.51 -4.21
N TYR A 48 -8.16 5.11 -4.11
CA TYR A 48 -8.78 5.87 -5.18
C TYR A 48 -9.30 7.18 -4.61
N ASN A 49 -9.25 8.24 -5.41
CA ASN A 49 -9.87 9.51 -5.05
C ASN A 49 -11.39 9.37 -5.00
N CYS A 50 -12.02 10.15 -4.12
CA CYS A 50 -13.48 10.21 -3.99
C CYS A 50 -14.12 11.13 -5.03
N ASP A 51 -13.70 11.02 -6.28
CA ASP A 51 -14.28 11.71 -7.43
C ASP A 51 -14.88 10.70 -8.43
N GLN A 52 -15.57 11.20 -9.45
CA GLN A 52 -16.23 10.35 -10.44
C GLN A 52 -15.26 9.37 -11.11
N SER A 53 -14.04 9.81 -11.43
CA SER A 53 -13.03 8.98 -12.08
C SER A 53 -12.45 7.90 -11.15
N GLY A 54 -12.17 8.26 -9.89
CA GLY A 54 -11.65 7.33 -8.89
C GLY A 54 -12.69 6.28 -8.53
N LEU A 55 -13.95 6.68 -8.36
CA LEU A 55 -15.04 5.74 -8.08
C LEU A 55 -15.24 4.77 -9.26
N HIS A 56 -15.25 5.28 -10.50
CA HIS A 56 -15.33 4.44 -11.69
C HIS A 56 -14.19 3.41 -11.74
N SER A 57 -12.95 3.86 -11.53
CA SER A 57 -11.75 3.00 -11.54
C SER A 57 -11.82 1.91 -10.47
N ALA A 58 -12.31 2.23 -9.27
CA ALA A 58 -12.48 1.28 -8.18
C ALA A 58 -13.48 0.16 -8.53
N TYR A 59 -14.62 0.50 -9.13
CA TYR A 59 -15.66 -0.48 -9.49
C TYR A 59 -15.33 -1.31 -10.73
N THR A 60 -14.53 -0.78 -11.67
CA THR A 60 -14.10 -1.53 -12.85
C THR A 60 -12.83 -2.37 -12.61
N GLY A 61 -12.22 -2.26 -11.43
CA GLY A 61 -10.95 -2.94 -11.12
C GLY A 61 -9.74 -2.37 -11.86
N TRP A 62 -9.82 -1.12 -12.31
CA TRP A 62 -8.72 -0.46 -13.01
C TRP A 62 -7.75 0.11 -11.97
N THR A 63 -6.78 -0.69 -11.57
CA THR A 63 -5.72 -0.24 -10.65
C THR A 63 -4.73 0.64 -11.41
N VAL A 64 -4.70 1.94 -11.13
CA VAL A 64 -3.57 2.80 -11.52
C VAL A 64 -2.46 2.57 -10.52
N VAL A 65 -1.40 1.88 -10.93
CA VAL A 65 -0.17 1.76 -10.15
C VAL A 65 0.57 3.08 -10.29
N LEU A 66 0.51 3.93 -9.27
CA LEU A 66 1.36 5.12 -9.15
C LEU A 66 2.82 4.72 -8.86
#